data_AF-A0A970RFI1-F1
#
_entry.id   AF-A0A970RFI1-F1
#
_cell.length_a   1.000
_cell.length_b   1.000
_cell.length_c   1.000
_cell.angle_alpha   90.00
_cell.angle_beta   90.00
_cell.angle_gamma   90.00
#
_symmetry.space_group_name_H-M   'P 1'
#
loop_
_entity.id
_entity.type
_entity.pdbx_description
1 polymer ?
#
loop_
_entity_poly.entity_id
_entity_poly.type
_entity_poly.pdbx_seq_one_letter_code
_entity_poly.pdbx_strand_id
1 'polypeptide(L)'
;FTKHPEIVYTLFSSLLVANVIILALGLLGARLWIKAALIPKRLLYPLIFAFSFIGSYAVRSSVFDVGVCLAFGLIGWLLTRAKFPVSPVVLGMILGTMIEKNLRATLMMGGYSLFLSRPLSLSLLLLALASVAVPLVRERRASLRRRQ
;
A
#
# COMPACT_ATOMS: atom_id res chain seq x y z
N PHE A 1 -23.80 -26.85 0.63
CA PHE A 1 -23.67 -27.59 -0.65
C PHE A 1 -24.91 -28.40 -1.03
N THR A 2 -25.73 -28.90 -0.09
CA THR A 2 -26.92 -29.72 -0.39
C THR A 2 -28.26 -28.96 -0.49
N LYS A 3 -28.31 -27.64 -0.18
CA LYS A 3 -29.59 -26.88 -0.16
C LYS A 3 -29.74 -25.76 -1.22
N HIS A 4 -28.66 -25.27 -1.82
CA HIS A 4 -28.70 -24.24 -2.90
C HIS A 4 -27.53 -24.41 -3.88
N PRO A 5 -27.53 -25.49 -4.70
CA PRO A 5 -26.47 -25.73 -5.68
C PRO A 5 -26.36 -24.60 -6.72
N GLU A 6 -27.49 -24.00 -7.11
CA GLU A 6 -27.57 -22.92 -8.10
C GLU A 6 -26.68 -21.71 -7.77
N ILE A 7 -26.61 -21.28 -6.50
CA ILE A 7 -25.84 -20.11 -6.08
C ILE A 7 -24.34 -20.41 -6.21
N VAL A 8 -23.92 -21.62 -5.85
CA VAL A 8 -22.52 -22.03 -5.94
C VAL A 8 -22.08 -22.12 -7.41
N TYR A 9 -22.88 -22.76 -8.28
CA TYR A 9 -22.57 -22.83 -9.71
C TYR A 9 -22.58 -21.46 -10.39
N THR A 10 -23.49 -20.56 -10.01
CA THR A 10 -23.52 -19.18 -10.53
C THR A 10 -22.34 -18.36 -10.02
N LEU A 11 -21.92 -18.50 -8.77
CA LEU A 11 -20.73 -17.83 -8.25
C LEU A 11 -19.44 -18.31 -8.93
N PHE A 12 -19.25 -19.63 -9.06
CA PHE A 12 -18.06 -20.15 -9.73
C PHE A 12 -18.03 -19.81 -11.21
N SER A 13 -19.17 -19.89 -11.91
CA SER A 13 -19.23 -19.54 -13.33
C SER A 13 -19.04 -18.03 -13.56
N SER A 14 -19.65 -17.16 -12.75
CA SER A 14 -19.45 -15.71 -12.84
C SER A 14 -18.02 -15.29 -12.48
N LEU A 15 -17.37 -15.95 -11.51
CA LEU A 15 -15.96 -15.71 -11.20
C LEU A 15 -15.06 -16.07 -12.39
N LEU A 16 -15.34 -17.20 -13.05
CA LEU A 16 -14.59 -17.66 -14.22
C LEU A 16 -14.79 -16.69 -15.39
N VAL A 17 -16.03 -16.31 -15.69
CA VAL A 17 -16.38 -15.34 -16.74
C VAL A 17 -15.76 -13.97 -16.44
N ALA A 18 -15.84 -13.49 -15.19
CA ALA A 18 -15.26 -12.21 -14.79
C ALA A 18 -13.74 -12.18 -14.96
N ASN A 19 -13.04 -13.27 -14.61
CA ASN A 19 -11.59 -13.38 -14.84
C ASN A 19 -11.24 -13.38 -16.33
N VAL A 20 -12.01 -14.08 -17.16
CA VAL A 20 -11.82 -14.07 -18.62
C VAL A 20 -12.04 -12.67 -19.20
N ILE A 21 -13.08 -11.96 -18.75
CA ILE A 21 -13.35 -10.58 -19.18
C ILE A 21 -12.24 -9.63 -18.71
N ILE A 22 -11.80 -9.72 -17.45
CA ILE A 22 -10.67 -8.93 -16.92
C ILE A 22 -9.39 -9.22 -17.70
N LEU A 23 -9.13 -10.47 -18.07
CA LEU A 23 -7.97 -10.83 -18.88
C LEU A 23 -8.05 -10.22 -20.27
N ALA A 24 -9.21 -10.32 -20.94
CA ALA A 24 -9.42 -9.75 -22.27
C ALA A 24 -9.29 -8.22 -22.26
N LEU A 25 -9.96 -7.55 -21.33
CA LEU A 25 -9.87 -6.10 -21.13
C LEU A 25 -8.45 -5.67 -20.73
N GLY A 26 -7.79 -6.44 -19.87
CA GLY A 26 -6.41 -6.21 -19.46
C GLY A 26 -5.46 -6.30 -20.64
N LEU A 27 -5.61 -7.30 -21.52
CA LEU A 27 -4.75 -7.48 -22.69
C LEU A 27 -4.97 -6.40 -23.76
N LEU A 28 -6.23 -6.03 -24.02
CA LEU A 28 -6.59 -4.93 -24.92
C LEU A 28 -6.12 -3.58 -24.37
N GLY A 29 -6.38 -3.34 -23.09
CA GLY A 29 -6.01 -2.11 -22.39
C GLY A 29 -4.50 -1.96 -22.21
N ALA A 30 -3.77 -3.05 -21.96
CA ALA A 30 -2.32 -3.01 -21.76
C ALA A 30 -1.59 -2.32 -22.92
N ARG A 31 -2.05 -2.52 -24.17
CA ARG A 31 -1.50 -1.84 -25.35
C ARG A 31 -1.64 -0.32 -25.28
N LEU A 32 -2.74 0.19 -24.72
CA LEU A 32 -2.98 1.62 -24.51
C LEU A 32 -2.13 2.15 -23.34
N TRP A 33 -2.10 1.42 -22.22
CA TRP A 33 -1.32 1.79 -21.04
C TRP A 33 0.18 1.86 -21.31
N ILE A 34 0.72 0.96 -22.13
CA ILE A 34 2.12 1.01 -22.56
C ILE A 34 2.41 2.29 -23.34
N LYS A 35 1.53 2.70 -24.27
CA LYS A 35 1.72 3.96 -25.02
C LYS A 35 1.71 5.19 -24.11
N ALA A 36 0.86 5.20 -23.08
CA ALA A 36 0.87 6.26 -22.06
C ALA A 36 2.17 6.26 -21.24
N ALA A 37 2.76 5.09 -20.95
CA ALA A 37 4.03 4.97 -20.25
C ALA A 37 5.26 5.37 -21.11
N LEU A 38 5.13 5.40 -22.45
CA LEU A 38 6.18 5.87 -23.36
C LEU A 38 6.26 7.41 -23.45
N ILE A 39 5.35 8.15 -22.81
CA ILE A 39 5.38 9.63 -22.81
C ILE A 39 6.73 10.08 -22.19
N PRO A 40 7.47 10.98 -22.86
CA PRO A 40 8.76 11.42 -22.37
C PRO A 40 8.64 12.02 -20.96
N LYS A 41 9.52 11.58 -20.05
CA LYS A 41 9.52 11.98 -18.64
C LYS A 41 9.50 13.50 -18.44
N ARG A 42 10.08 14.26 -19.37
CA ARG A 42 10.09 15.73 -19.37
C ARG A 42 8.68 16.34 -19.42
N LEU A 43 7.72 15.71 -20.11
CA LEU A 43 6.31 16.13 -20.10
C LEU A 43 5.52 15.43 -18.98
N LEU A 44 5.88 14.19 -18.65
CA LEU A 44 5.11 13.40 -17.67
C LEU A 44 5.13 14.03 -16.27
N TYR A 45 6.28 14.49 -15.79
CA TYR A 45 6.39 15.10 -14.46
C TYR A 45 5.55 16.38 -14.27
N PRO A 46 5.63 17.41 -15.14
CA PRO A 46 4.81 18.61 -14.98
C PRO A 46 3.31 18.30 -15.12
N LEU A 47 2.93 17.34 -15.98
CA LEU A 47 1.54 16.92 -16.10
C LEU A 47 1.04 16.27 -14.80
N ILE A 48 1.82 15.34 -14.22
CA ILE A 48 1.49 14.72 -12.91
C ILE A 48 1.37 15.78 -11.83
N PHE A 49 2.29 16.74 -11.77
CA PHE A 49 2.22 17.84 -10.80
C PHE A 49 0.95 18.68 -10.98
N ALA A 50 0.65 19.12 -12.20
CA ALA A 50 -0.54 19.91 -12.50
C ALA A 50 -1.83 19.17 -12.14
N PHE A 51 -1.96 17.89 -12.55
CA PHE A 51 -3.10 17.05 -12.19
C PHE A 51 -3.21 16.82 -10.68
N SER A 52 -2.08 16.66 -9.97
CA SER A 52 -2.07 16.50 -8.52
C SER A 52 -2.56 17.76 -7.81
N PHE A 53 -2.16 18.95 -8.27
CA PHE A 53 -2.64 20.23 -7.76
C PHE A 53 -4.14 20.40 -7.99
N ILE A 54 -4.59 20.17 -9.22
CA ILE A 54 -6.01 20.25 -9.58
C ILE A 54 -6.83 19.25 -8.77
N GLY A 55 -6.35 18.00 -8.64
CA GLY A 55 -7.03 16.95 -7.87
C GLY A 55 -7.13 17.28 -6.38
N SER A 56 -6.05 17.79 -5.78
CA SER A 56 -6.06 18.20 -4.38
C SER A 56 -7.01 19.37 -4.13
N TYR A 57 -7.11 20.31 -5.07
CA TYR A 57 -8.04 21.44 -4.97
C TYR A 57 -9.49 21.00 -5.21
N ALA A 58 -9.74 20.07 -6.13
CA ALA A 58 -11.08 19.62 -6.51
C ALA A 58 -11.86 18.91 -5.39
N VAL A 59 -11.19 18.25 -4.45
CA VAL A 59 -11.86 17.47 -3.39
C VAL A 59 -12.55 18.36 -2.36
N ARG A 60 -11.92 19.46 -1.95
CA ARG A 60 -12.39 20.26 -0.81
C ARG A 60 -12.36 21.77 -1.06
N SER A 61 -11.97 22.22 -2.26
CA SER A 61 -11.78 23.63 -2.66
C SER A 61 -10.95 24.43 -1.65
N SER A 62 -10.04 23.76 -0.92
CA SER A 62 -9.24 24.34 0.14
C SER A 62 -7.78 24.48 -0.28
N VAL A 63 -7.24 25.69 -0.16
CA VAL A 63 -5.81 25.99 -0.36
C VAL A 63 -4.92 25.27 0.68
N PHE A 64 -5.46 24.86 1.82
CA PHE A 64 -4.74 24.09 2.81
C PHE A 64 -4.36 22.69 2.29
N ASP A 65 -5.30 22.00 1.62
CA ASP A 65 -5.03 20.66 1.05
C ASP A 65 -3.96 20.73 -0.03
N VAL A 66 -3.94 21.80 -0.80
CA VAL A 66 -2.87 22.09 -1.78
C VAL A 66 -1.51 22.26 -1.10
N GLY A 67 -1.45 22.98 0.03
CA GLY A 67 -0.24 23.12 0.84
C GLY A 67 0.27 21.78 1.39
N VAL A 68 -0.64 20.93 1.88
CA VAL A 68 -0.32 19.57 2.35
C VAL A 68 0.18 18.70 1.19
N CYS A 69 -0.46 18.78 0.03
CA CYS A 69 -0.03 18.08 -1.19
C CYS A 69 1.40 18.46 -1.59
N LEU A 70 1.73 19.76 -1.57
CA LEU A 70 3.08 20.26 -1.81
C LEU A 70 4.09 19.73 -0.79
N ALA A 71 3.76 19.77 0.49
CA ALA A 71 4.63 19.28 1.56
C ALA A 71 4.93 17.78 1.40
N PHE A 72 3.90 16.96 1.17
CA PHE A 72 4.06 15.52 0.91
C PHE A 72 4.76 15.24 -0.42
N GLY A 73 4.56 16.06 -1.45
CA GLY A 73 5.32 15.99 -2.70
C GLY A 73 6.81 16.23 -2.50
N LEU A 74 7.17 17.21 -1.66
CA LEU A 74 8.56 17.49 -1.27
C LEU A 74 9.17 16.31 -0.50
N ILE A 75 8.42 15.75 0.46
CA ILE A 75 8.82 14.55 1.19
C ILE A 75 9.06 13.39 0.22
N GLY A 76 8.14 13.13 -0.71
CA GLY A 76 8.28 12.09 -1.74
C GLY A 76 9.51 12.29 -2.63
N TRP A 77 9.84 13.53 -3.00
CA TRP A 77 11.07 13.85 -3.72
C TRP A 77 12.33 13.54 -2.91
N LEU A 78 12.30 13.82 -1.60
CA LEU A 78 13.38 13.49 -0.68
C LEU A 78 13.57 11.98 -0.52
N LEU A 79 12.48 11.21 -0.43
CA LEU A 79 12.53 9.74 -0.40
C LEU A 79 13.11 9.16 -1.70
N THR A 80 12.77 9.76 -2.84
CA THR A 80 13.30 9.36 -4.14
C THR A 80 14.81 9.62 -4.22
N ARG A 81 15.28 10.77 -3.68
CA ARG A 81 16.72 11.08 -3.54
C ARG A 81 17.44 10.07 -2.64
N ALA A 82 16.79 9.59 -1.59
CA ALA A 82 17.31 8.55 -0.69
C ALA A 82 17.22 7.12 -1.27
N LYS A 83 16.80 6.97 -2.54
CA LYS A 83 16.62 5.67 -3.23
C LYS A 83 15.65 4.71 -2.53
N PHE A 84 14.77 5.20 -1.67
CA PHE A 84 13.71 4.37 -1.12
C PHE A 84 12.73 4.03 -2.26
N PRO A 85 12.40 2.75 -2.48
CA PRO A 85 11.41 2.41 -3.47
C PRO A 85 10.05 2.95 -3.00
N VAL A 86 9.29 3.55 -3.92
CA VAL A 86 7.96 4.10 -3.62
C VAL A 86 6.97 2.98 -3.23
N SER A 87 7.18 1.77 -3.76
CA SER A 87 6.32 0.61 -3.51
C SER A 87 6.20 0.22 -2.02
N PRO A 88 7.28 0.03 -1.25
CA PRO A 88 7.21 -0.19 0.19
C PRO A 88 6.50 0.91 0.99
N VAL A 89 6.60 2.18 0.56
CA VAL A 89 5.93 3.29 1.25
C VAL A 89 4.42 3.18 1.09
N VAL A 90 3.96 2.94 -0.13
CA VAL A 90 2.52 2.73 -0.42
C VAL A 90 2.01 1.46 0.28
N LEU A 91 2.79 0.38 0.22
CA LEU A 91 2.48 -0.87 0.90
C LEU A 91 2.37 -0.65 2.42
N GLY A 92 3.34 0.02 3.03
CA GLY A 92 3.32 0.37 4.46
C GLY A 92 2.13 1.25 4.85
N MET A 93 1.73 2.19 4.00
CA MET A 93 0.54 3.01 4.23
C MET A 93 -0.74 2.17 4.23
N ILE A 94 -0.91 1.30 3.23
CA ILE A 94 -2.08 0.41 3.14
C ILE A 94 -2.10 -0.56 4.32
N LEU A 95 -1.00 -1.26 4.60
CA LEU A 95 -0.92 -2.19 5.72
C LEU A 95 -1.09 -1.47 7.06
N GLY A 96 -0.54 -0.28 7.23
CA GLY A 96 -0.67 0.51 8.45
C GLY A 96 -2.12 0.77 8.82
N THR A 97 -2.94 1.21 7.85
CA THR A 97 -4.37 1.45 8.10
C THR A 97 -5.13 0.16 8.46
N MET A 98 -4.78 -0.96 7.83
CA MET A 98 -5.37 -2.26 8.14
C MET A 98 -4.95 -2.71 9.54
N ILE A 99 -3.69 -2.54 9.92
CA ILE A 99 -3.18 -2.86 11.26
C ILE A 99 -3.89 -2.01 12.30
N GLU A 100 -4.01 -0.70 12.11
CA GLU A 100 -4.69 0.18 13.08
C GLU A 100 -6.16 -0.22 13.26
N LYS A 101 -6.86 -0.52 12.16
CA LYS A 101 -8.27 -0.91 12.21
C LYS A 101 -8.46 -2.24 12.96
N ASN A 102 -7.61 -3.23 12.69
CA ASN A 102 -7.65 -4.53 13.37
C ASN A 102 -7.21 -4.43 14.85
N LEU A 103 -6.21 -3.59 15.13
CA LEU A 103 -5.75 -3.30 16.48
C LEU A 103 -6.90 -2.65 17.29
N ARG A 104 -7.52 -1.60 16.75
CA ARG A 104 -8.66 -0.93 17.38
C ARG A 104 -9.83 -1.89 17.62
N ALA A 105 -10.16 -2.73 16.64
CA ALA A 105 -11.21 -3.73 16.77
C ALA A 105 -10.91 -4.74 17.90
N THR A 106 -9.65 -5.18 18.01
CA THR A 106 -9.22 -6.10 19.07
C THR A 106 -9.27 -5.44 20.44
N LEU A 107 -8.83 -4.18 20.56
CA LEU A 107 -8.90 -3.41 21.80
C LEU A 107 -10.36 -3.19 22.24
N MET A 108 -11.26 -2.88 21.30
CA MET A 108 -12.69 -2.72 21.60
C MET A 108 -13.36 -4.02 22.07
N MET A 109 -12.91 -5.19 21.58
CA MET A 109 -13.50 -6.47 21.96
C MET A 109 -13.08 -7.00 23.33
N GLY A 110 -11.89 -6.66 23.84
CA GLY A 110 -11.45 -7.21 25.12
C GLY A 110 -10.16 -6.63 25.70
N GLY A 111 -9.74 -5.44 25.27
CA GLY A 111 -8.58 -4.74 25.83
C GLY A 111 -7.22 -5.41 25.55
N TYR A 112 -6.18 -4.90 26.21
CA TYR A 112 -4.79 -5.36 26.03
C TYR A 112 -4.53 -6.80 26.52
N SER A 113 -5.40 -7.33 27.38
CA SER A 113 -5.27 -8.70 27.93
C SER A 113 -5.48 -9.79 26.88
N LEU A 114 -6.18 -9.49 25.78
CA LEU A 114 -6.42 -10.46 24.69
C LEU A 114 -5.15 -10.81 23.91
N PHE A 115 -4.16 -9.91 23.89
CA PHE A 115 -2.84 -10.16 23.30
C PHE A 115 -2.00 -11.13 24.13
N LEU A 116 -2.17 -11.15 25.45
CA LEU A 116 -1.47 -12.09 26.34
C LEU A 116 -2.19 -13.44 26.44
N SER A 117 -3.53 -13.46 26.41
CA SER A 117 -4.31 -14.70 26.50
C SER A 117 -4.25 -15.57 25.24
N ARG A 118 -3.89 -15.01 24.07
CA ARG A 118 -3.75 -15.76 22.82
C ARG A 118 -2.28 -16.02 22.47
N PRO A 119 -1.76 -17.25 22.67
CA PRO A 119 -0.34 -17.57 22.44
C PRO A 119 0.11 -17.34 20.99
N LEU A 120 -0.79 -17.46 20.01
CA LEU A 120 -0.54 -17.12 18.60
C LEU A 120 -0.32 -15.63 18.36
N SER A 121 -1.05 -14.76 19.08
CA SER A 121 -0.89 -13.31 18.93
C SER A 121 0.45 -12.87 19.51
N LEU A 122 0.83 -13.43 20.66
CA LEU A 122 2.08 -13.13 21.33
C LEU A 122 3.31 -13.62 20.52
N SER A 123 3.23 -14.81 19.91
CA SER A 123 4.32 -15.31 19.05
C SER A 123 4.48 -14.49 17.76
N LEU A 124 3.38 -14.11 17.12
CA LEU A 124 3.40 -13.21 15.95
C LEU A 124 3.95 -11.81 16.30
N LEU A 125 3.61 -11.28 17.48
CA LEU A 125 4.10 -9.99 17.94
C LEU A 125 5.61 -10.03 18.24
N LEU A 126 6.10 -11.09 18.88
CA LEU A 126 7.53 -11.31 19.08
C LEU A 126 8.26 -11.48 17.74
N LEU A 127 7.70 -12.23 16.79
CA LEU A 127 8.25 -12.39 15.45
C LEU A 127 8.30 -11.07 14.67
N ALA A 128 7.26 -10.24 14.77
CA ALA A 128 7.24 -8.92 14.14
C ALA A 128 8.33 -8.00 14.73
N LEU A 129 8.46 -7.97 16.07
CA LEU A 129 9.53 -7.25 16.75
C LEU A 129 10.91 -7.75 16.34
N ALA A 130 11.10 -9.07 16.27
CA ALA A 130 12.35 -9.67 15.80
C ALA A 130 12.64 -9.32 14.33
N SER A 131 11.64 -9.37 13.46
CA SER A 131 11.76 -9.06 12.03
C SER A 131 12.15 -7.61 11.77
N VAL A 132 11.75 -6.67 12.62
CA VAL A 132 12.19 -5.27 12.57
C VAL A 132 13.56 -5.09 13.22
N ALA A 133 13.82 -5.75 14.35
CA ALA A 133 15.08 -5.62 15.08
C ALA A 133 16.29 -6.22 14.34
N VAL A 134 16.12 -7.36 13.67
CA VAL A 134 17.20 -8.05 12.93
C VAL A 134 17.84 -7.17 11.84
N PRO A 135 17.11 -6.55 10.89
CA PRO A 135 17.70 -5.68 9.88
C PRO A 135 18.29 -4.41 10.49
N LEU A 136 17.64 -3.79 11.49
CA LEU A 136 18.15 -2.60 12.19
C LEU A 136 19.48 -2.86 12.91
N VAL A 137 19.61 -3.99 13.61
CA VAL A 137 20.86 -4.40 14.28
C VAL A 137 21.93 -4.78 13.25
N ARG A 138 21.54 -5.41 12.14
CA ARG A 138 22.45 -5.78 11.06
C ARG A 138 22.99 -4.57 10.30
N GLU A 139 22.16 -3.57 10.02
CA GLU A 139 22.60 -2.30 9.41
C GLU A 139 23.45 -1.46 10.36
N ARG A 140 23.09 -1.37 11.66
CA ARG A 140 23.93 -0.69 12.66
C ARG A 140 25.28 -1.38 12.85
N ARG A 141 25.34 -2.72 12.80
CA ARG A 141 26.62 -3.46 12.85
C ARG A 141 27.42 -3.32 11.56
N ALA A 142 26.77 -3.27 10.40
CA ALA A 142 27.44 -3.09 9.11
C ALA A 142 28.02 -1.67 8.92
N SER A 143 27.36 -0.63 9.45
CA SER A 143 27.88 0.74 9.41
C SER A 143 29.06 0.98 10.36
N LEU A 144 29.11 0.30 11.51
CA LEU A 144 30.24 0.35 12.43
C LEU A 144 31.48 -0.38 11.89
N ARG A 145 31.31 -1.45 11.11
CA ARG A 145 32.43 -2.19 10.48
C ARG A 145 33.07 -1.48 9.28
N ARG A 146 32.43 -0.44 8.72
CA ARG A 146 32.97 0.39 7.62
C ARG A 146 33.78 1.61 8.11
N ARG A 147 33.87 1.82 9.42
CA ARG A 147 34.68 2.87 10.06
C ARG A 147 36.01 2.37 10.64
N GLN A 148 36.28 1.06 10.54
CA GLN A 148 37.61 0.47 10.69
C GLN A 148 38.15 0.16 9.29
#